data_AF-A0A261F2T2-F1
#
_entry.id   AF-A0A261F2T2-F1
#
_cell.length_a   1.000
_cell.length_b   1.000
_cell.length_c   1.000
_cell.angle_alpha   90.00
_cell.angle_beta   90.00
_cell.angle_gamma   90.00
#
_symmetry.space_group_name_H-M   'P 1'
#
loop_
_entity.id
_entity.type
_entity.pdbx_description
1 polymer ?
#
loop_
_entity_poly.entity_id
_entity_poly.type
_entity_poly.pdbx_seq_one_letter_code
_entity_poly.pdbx_strand_id
1 'polypeptide(L)'
;MTHNEIFTLREQKSQAEADTRSREETRKRIAELQDFISGQETDITEFDEALVKKLIEKITVFNDHFTVEFKSGLQSISKHKKAPRRRRICR
;
A
#
# COMPACT_ATOMS: atom_id res chain seq x y z
N MET A 1 5.23 -16.38 -51.50
CA MET A 1 5.55 -16.56 -50.07
C MET A 1 6.37 -17.83 -49.94
N THR A 2 7.59 -17.70 -49.42
CA THR A 2 8.57 -18.78 -49.36
C THR A 2 8.31 -19.67 -48.13
N HIS A 3 8.68 -20.95 -48.22
CA HIS A 3 8.47 -21.95 -47.15
C HIS A 3 9.00 -21.50 -45.78
N ASN A 4 10.09 -20.72 -45.75
CA ASN A 4 10.66 -20.17 -44.52
C ASN A 4 9.73 -19.18 -43.81
N GLU A 5 9.00 -18.34 -44.55
CA GLU A 5 8.09 -17.35 -43.95
C GLU A 5 6.91 -18.03 -43.26
N ILE A 6 6.44 -19.16 -43.79
CA ILE A 6 5.34 -19.93 -43.17
C ILE A 6 5.79 -20.57 -41.86
N PHE A 7 7.02 -21.06 -41.79
CA PHE A 7 7.56 -21.69 -40.59
C PHE A 7 7.74 -20.68 -39.46
N THR A 8 8.37 -19.53 -39.75
CA THR A 8 8.58 -18.47 -38.76
C THR A 8 7.25 -17.90 -38.23
N LEU A 9 6.26 -17.71 -39.09
CA LEU A 9 4.93 -17.22 -38.69
C LEU A 9 4.22 -18.21 -37.74
N ARG A 10 4.39 -19.52 -37.92
CA ARG A 10 3.83 -20.54 -37.02
C ARG A 10 4.51 -20.54 -35.66
N GLU A 11 5.83 -20.42 -35.66
CA GLU A 11 6.62 -20.34 -34.42
C GLU A 11 6.28 -19.08 -33.63
N GLN A 12 6.19 -17.92 -34.29
CA GLN A 12 5.76 -16.67 -33.67
C GLN A 12 4.35 -16.75 -33.08
N LYS A 13 3.41 -17.38 -33.79
CA LYS A 13 2.06 -17.60 -33.28
C LYS A 13 2.07 -18.48 -32.02
N SER A 14 2.80 -19.59 -32.05
CA SER A 14 2.92 -20.49 -30.89
C SER A 14 3.53 -19.79 -29.69
N GLN A 15 4.56 -18.96 -29.91
CA GLN A 15 5.19 -18.19 -28.84
C GLN A 15 4.23 -17.15 -28.26
N ALA A 16 3.51 -16.40 -29.11
CA ALA A 16 2.53 -15.42 -28.65
C ALA A 16 1.39 -16.07 -27.85
N GLU A 17 0.96 -17.28 -28.21
CA GLU A 17 -0.03 -18.05 -27.45
C GLU A 17 0.50 -18.50 -26.07
N ALA A 18 1.77 -18.90 -25.98
CA ALA A 18 2.41 -19.24 -24.70
C ALA A 18 2.59 -18.00 -23.80
N ASP A 19 3.02 -16.88 -24.38
CA ASP A 19 3.21 -15.62 -23.67
C ASP A 19 1.88 -15.04 -23.18
N THR A 20 0.81 -15.16 -23.96
CA THR A 20 -0.53 -14.72 -23.52
C THR A 20 -1.05 -15.56 -22.36
N ARG A 21 -0.88 -16.89 -22.39
CA ARG A 21 -1.26 -17.78 -21.28
C ARG A 21 -0.51 -17.42 -19.99
N SER A 22 0.81 -17.28 -20.04
CA SER A 22 1.61 -16.92 -18.85
C SER A 22 1.23 -15.54 -18.29
N ARG A 23 0.94 -14.56 -19.16
CA ARG A 23 0.44 -13.24 -18.75
C ARG A 23 -0.96 -13.30 -18.15
N GLU A 24 -1.81 -14.21 -18.61
CA GLU A 24 -3.13 -14.41 -18.04
C GLU A 24 -3.06 -15.05 -16.65
N GLU A 25 -2.19 -16.04 -16.46
CA GLU A 25 -1.94 -16.67 -15.16
C GLU A 25 -1.43 -15.67 -14.12
N THR A 26 -0.46 -14.83 -14.50
CA THR A 26 0.05 -13.78 -13.61
C THR A 26 -1.02 -12.73 -13.29
N ARG A 27 -1.86 -12.33 -14.26
CA ARG A 27 -3.00 -11.44 -14.01
C ARG A 27 -4.02 -12.06 -13.07
N LYS A 28 -4.36 -13.34 -13.23
CA LYS A 28 -5.26 -14.06 -12.31
C LYS A 28 -4.70 -14.05 -10.90
N ARG A 29 -3.40 -14.33 -10.74
CA ARG A 29 -2.77 -14.30 -9.42
C ARG A 29 -2.78 -12.91 -8.78
N ILE A 30 -2.58 -11.86 -9.56
CA ILE A 30 -2.67 -10.48 -9.06
C ILE A 30 -4.10 -10.18 -8.61
N ALA A 31 -5.11 -10.56 -9.40
CA ALA A 31 -6.52 -10.35 -9.05
C ALA A 31 -6.91 -11.08 -7.77
N GLU A 32 -6.53 -12.36 -7.62
CA GLU A 32 -6.75 -13.14 -6.39
C GLU A 32 -6.17 -12.45 -5.15
N LEU A 33 -4.96 -11.88 -5.27
CA LEU A 33 -4.32 -11.17 -4.16
C LEU A 33 -5.01 -9.85 -3.85
N GLN A 34 -5.50 -9.13 -4.86
CA GLN A 34 -6.29 -7.91 -4.65
C GLN A 34 -7.62 -8.21 -3.97
N ASP A 35 -8.31 -9.28 -4.38
CA ASP A 35 -9.55 -9.74 -3.76
C ASP A 35 -9.31 -10.15 -2.30
N PHE A 36 -8.22 -10.85 -2.01
CA PHE A 36 -7.83 -11.20 -0.65
C PHE A 36 -7.54 -9.98 0.25
N ILE A 37 -6.88 -8.95 -0.29
CA ILE A 37 -6.59 -7.72 0.47
C ILE A 37 -7.88 -6.92 0.71
N SER A 38 -8.75 -6.81 -0.29
CA SER A 38 -10.01 -6.05 -0.20
C SER A 38 -11.08 -6.72 0.65
N GLY A 39 -11.08 -8.06 0.74
CA GLY A 39 -11.99 -8.82 1.60
C GLY A 39 -11.63 -8.79 3.09
N GLN A 40 -10.51 -8.17 3.47
CA GLN A 40 -10.16 -8.00 4.87
C GLN A 40 -10.93 -6.83 5.48
N GLU A 41 -11.52 -7.08 6.66
CA GLU A 41 -12.22 -6.06 7.43
C GLU A 41 -11.21 -5.00 7.88
N THR A 42 -11.25 -3.82 7.24
CA THR A 42 -10.33 -2.70 7.51
C THR A 42 -10.82 -1.81 8.65
N ASP A 43 -12.00 -2.12 9.21
CA ASP A 43 -12.55 -1.41 10.34
C ASP A 43 -11.77 -1.79 11.61
N ILE A 44 -10.86 -0.89 11.99
CA ILE A 44 -10.13 -0.97 13.25
C ILE A 44 -11.14 -0.62 14.35
N THR A 45 -11.88 -1.62 14.83
CA THR A 45 -12.87 -1.45 15.91
C THR A 45 -12.19 -1.24 17.26
N GLU A 46 -10.96 -1.74 17.44
CA GLU A 46 -10.21 -1.65 18.69
C GLU A 46 -8.72 -1.34 18.48
N PHE A 47 -8.19 -0.46 19.33
CA PHE A 47 -6.78 -0.07 19.31
C PHE A 47 -5.94 -1.13 20.04
N ASP A 48 -5.23 -1.98 19.29
CA ASP A 48 -4.30 -2.95 19.86
C ASP A 48 -2.90 -2.33 20.05
N GLU A 49 -2.55 -2.04 21.30
CA GLU A 49 -1.24 -1.51 21.67
C GLU A 49 -0.06 -2.39 21.22
N ALA A 50 -0.21 -3.72 21.25
CA ALA A 50 0.87 -4.64 20.89
C ALA A 50 1.14 -4.62 19.38
N LEU A 51 0.09 -4.49 18.56
CA LEU A 51 0.24 -4.33 17.11
C LEU A 51 0.80 -2.96 16.75
N VAL A 52 0.32 -1.89 17.37
CA VAL A 52 0.83 -0.53 17.13
C VAL A 52 2.31 -0.42 17.50
N LYS A 53 2.72 -0.98 18.64
CA LYS A 53 4.14 -1.05 19.04
C LYS A 53 4.99 -1.83 18.02
N LYS A 54 4.45 -2.86 17.36
CA LYS A 54 5.16 -3.60 16.31
C LYS A 54 5.29 -2.82 15.00
N LEU A 55 4.33 -1.94 14.69
CA LEU A 55 4.31 -1.16 13.45
C LEU A 55 5.20 0.08 13.52
N ILE A 56 5.44 0.60 14.72
CA ILE A 56 6.34 1.73 14.94
C ILE A 56 7.79 1.27 14.74
N GLU A 57 8.53 2.03 13.93
CA GLU A 57 9.96 1.86 13.74
C GLU A 57 10.74 2.78 14.68
N LYS A 58 10.38 4.06 14.72
CA LYS A 58 11.05 5.06 15.55
C LYS A 58 10.08 6.15 16.00
N ILE A 59 10.30 6.64 17.22
CA ILE A 59 9.63 7.83 17.75
C ILE A 59 10.70 8.88 18.01
N THR A 60 10.53 10.07 17.41
CA THR A 60 11.39 11.23 17.64
C THR A 60 10.59 12.32 18.35
N VAL A 61 11.06 12.74 19.51
CA VAL A 61 10.39 13.76 20.33
C VAL A 61 11.09 15.11 20.13
N PHE A 62 10.32 16.13 19.78
CA PHE A 62 10.76 17.52 19.67
C PHE A 62 10.05 18.38 20.72
N ASN A 63 10.48 19.64 20.85
CA ASN A 63 9.94 20.55 21.88
C ASN A 63 8.48 20.97 21.63
N ASP A 64 8.01 20.96 20.38
CA ASP A 64 6.68 21.43 19.98
C ASP A 64 5.79 20.33 19.37
N HIS A 65 6.40 19.20 18.99
CA HIS A 65 5.73 18.07 18.35
C HIS A 65 6.47 16.76 18.58
N PHE A 66 5.83 15.65 18.25
CA PHE A 66 6.51 14.37 18.12
C PHE A 66 6.20 13.77 16.75
N THR A 67 7.15 12.98 16.28
CA THR A 67 7.12 12.34 14.98
C THR A 67 7.23 10.84 15.18
N VAL A 68 6.27 10.10 14.63
CA VAL A 68 6.24 8.64 14.65
C VAL A 68 6.49 8.15 13.23
N GLU A 69 7.56 7.37 13.06
CA GLU A 69 7.89 6.69 11.82
C GLU A 69 7.42 5.24 11.92
N PHE A 70 6.60 4.83 10.94
CA PHE A 70 6.11 3.47 10.83
C PHE A 70 6.99 2.68 9.88
N LYS A 71 7.07 1.36 10.09
CA LYS A 71 7.80 0.43 9.19
C LYS A 71 7.30 0.44 7.75
N SER A 72 6.08 0.93 7.52
CA SER A 72 5.52 1.14 6.19
C SER A 72 6.10 2.37 5.47
N GLY A 73 6.98 3.14 6.11
CA GLY A 73 7.52 4.41 5.59
C GLY A 73 6.57 5.59 5.78
N LEU A 74 5.41 5.39 6.40
CA LEU A 74 4.50 6.48 6.75
C LEU A 74 5.04 7.24 7.97
N GLN A 75 4.75 8.54 8.02
CA GLN A 75 5.14 9.41 9.12
C GLN A 75 3.93 10.15 9.67
N SER A 76 3.71 10.07 10.99
CA SER A 76 2.68 10.84 11.68
C SER A 76 3.31 11.92 12.55
N ILE A 77 2.84 13.16 12.40
CA ILE A 77 3.31 14.32 13.15
C ILE A 77 2.16 14.82 14.03
N SER A 78 2.41 14.89 15.33
CA SER A 78 1.42 15.38 16.30
C SER A 78 1.96 16.61 17.01
N LYS A 79 1.17 17.69 17.01
CA LYS A 79 1.53 18.97 17.65
C LYS A 79 0.79 19.17 18.96
N HIS A 80 1.41 19.89 19.89
CA HIS A 80 0.73 20.35 21.10
C HIS A 80 -0.48 21.23 20.77
N LYS A 81 -1.68 20.78 21.17
CA LYS A 81 -2.92 21.56 21.05
C LYS A 81 -2.89 22.71 22.06
N LYS A 82 -2.67 23.95 21.60
CA LYS A 82 -2.69 25.14 22.45
C LYS A 82 -4.13 25.49 22.86
N ALA A 83 -4.34 25.74 24.16
CA ALA A 83 -5.64 26.15 24.68
C ALA A 83 -6.05 27.54 24.12
N PRO A 84 -7.32 27.74 23.74
CA PRO A 84 -7.79 29.04 23.24
C PRO A 84 -7.73 30.09 24.37
N ARG A 85 -7.09 31.23 24.09
CA ARG A 85 -7.05 32.37 25.02
C ARG A 85 -8.46 32.96 25.15
N ARG A 86 -9.11 32.78 26.31
CA ARG A 86 -10.35 33.48 26.64
C ARG A 86 -10.06 34.99 26.72
N ARG A 87 -10.63 35.78 25.80
CA ARG A 87 -10.67 37.24 25.95
C ARG A 87 -11.53 37.56 27.17
N ARG A 88 -10.91 38.11 28.22
CA ARG A 88 -11.67 38.78 29.28
C ARG A 88 -12.28 40.04 28.68
N ILE A 89 -13.59 40.05 28.53
CA ILE A 89 -14.34 41.30 28.33
C ILE A 89 -14.52 41.87 29.74
N CYS A 90 -13.77 42.92 30.06
CA CYS A 90 -14.03 43.70 31.26
C CYS A 90 -15.31 44.49 31.04
N ARG A 91 -16.29 44.33 31.94
CA ARG A 91 -17.46 45.19 32.06
C ARG A 91 -17.13 46.37 32.97
#